data_AF-A0A1Q8JIN2-F1
#
_entry.id   AF-A0A1Q8JIN2-F1
#
_cell.length_a   1.000
_cell.length_b   1.000
_cell.length_c   1.000
_cell.angle_alpha   90.00
_cell.angle_beta   90.00
_cell.angle_gamma   90.00
#
_symmetry.space_group_name_H-M   'P 1'
#
loop_
_entity.id
_entity.type
_entity.pdbx_description
1 polymer ?
#
loop_
_entity_poly.entity_id
_entity_poly.type
_entity_poly.pdbx_seq_one_letter_code
_entity_poly.pdbx_strand_id
1 'polypeptide(L)'
;MTSHNVHGTPTARRILGAAAALATLPYVTMKIAWLTGNPVGVTDPRILEGAGMPVMNAITVLLDLCVVALAVALGSRTALRFPVLPVLLPAWVATGLLVPIALVSLPMTLVLPPATATGMATWVHPMVYGGFTVQGVCLLTAFALLARDRWGARVTTHHRAEDAARPLLRALAGGGAVTAAVAAGLRVVGGWGSGDPVVLVPAVVTAVLIVIGVAGIVGLTAGRPGWPVAVAAWVGSAVAFADGLYATATTMGATELAVGGGSPATGVAHVAGLLAGFALAVAGLLSMSRPGAALPGAGHGVPDEIRVQSPVARSARG
;
A
#
# COMPACT_ATOMS: atom_id res chain seq x y z
N MET A 1 13.97 8.53 32.10
CA MET A 1 14.30 9.80 31.41
C MET A 1 15.49 9.52 30.51
N THR A 2 15.25 8.93 29.33
CA THR A 2 16.29 8.52 28.39
C THR A 2 16.33 9.51 27.24
N SER A 3 17.45 10.21 27.10
CA SER A 3 17.82 11.06 25.98
C SER A 3 17.99 10.20 24.72
N HIS A 4 16.88 9.82 24.10
CA HIS A 4 16.88 9.02 22.86
C HIS A 4 17.35 9.87 21.68
N ASN A 5 18.60 9.64 21.22
CA ASN A 5 19.09 9.66 19.83
C ASN A 5 18.28 10.44 18.77
N VAL A 6 17.93 11.70 19.02
CA VAL A 6 17.19 12.54 18.05
C VAL A 6 18.01 12.79 16.78
N HIS A 7 19.34 12.68 16.87
CA HIS A 7 20.26 12.85 15.74
C HIS A 7 20.49 11.58 14.89
N GLY A 8 20.14 10.38 15.39
CA GLY A 8 20.39 9.12 14.68
C GLY A 8 19.35 8.79 13.61
N THR A 9 18.06 9.05 13.89
CA THR A 9 16.95 8.68 13.00
C THR A 9 16.98 9.42 11.65
N PRO A 10 17.24 10.75 11.58
CA PRO A 10 17.32 11.45 10.29
C PRO A 10 18.47 10.94 9.41
N THR A 11 19.63 10.66 10.01
CA THR A 11 20.79 10.12 9.31
C THR A 11 20.51 8.70 8.80
N ALA A 12 19.91 7.84 9.63
CA ALA A 12 19.50 6.50 9.23
C ALA A 12 18.52 6.52 8.07
N ARG A 13 17.46 7.35 8.13
CA ARG A 13 16.50 7.50 7.01
C ARG A 13 17.16 7.96 5.72
N ARG A 14 18.16 8.86 5.81
CA ARG A 14 18.91 9.32 4.62
C ARG A 14 19.74 8.20 3.99
N ILE A 15 20.44 7.41 4.81
CA ILE A 15 21.23 6.26 4.32
C ILE A 15 20.31 5.23 3.69
N LEU A 16 19.21 4.88 4.35
CA LEU A 16 18.22 3.94 3.84
C LEU A 16 17.58 4.43 2.53
N GLY A 17 17.21 5.71 2.46
CA GLY A 17 16.68 6.32 1.24
C GLY A 17 17.69 6.29 0.09
N ALA A 18 18.96 6.61 0.36
CA ALA A 18 20.02 6.53 -0.65
C ALA A 18 20.23 5.08 -1.13
N ALA A 19 20.28 4.11 -0.22
CA ALA A 19 20.40 2.70 -0.56
C ALA A 19 19.23 2.21 -1.42
N ALA A 20 17.99 2.60 -1.07
CA ALA A 20 16.81 2.27 -1.85
C ALA A 20 16.86 2.86 -3.27
N ALA A 21 17.32 4.11 -3.42
CA ALA A 21 17.46 4.76 -4.72
C ALA A 21 18.60 4.16 -5.56
N LEU A 22 19.70 3.73 -4.94
CA LEU A 22 20.80 3.07 -5.66
C LEU A 22 20.41 1.66 -6.12
N ALA A 23 19.58 0.96 -5.35
CA ALA A 23 19.11 -0.38 -5.69
C ALA A 23 18.21 -0.43 -6.94
N THR A 24 17.58 0.70 -7.35
CA THR A 24 16.78 0.77 -8.58
C THR A 24 17.65 0.84 -9.84
N LEU A 25 18.90 1.32 -9.72
CA LEU A 25 19.72 1.70 -10.88
C LEU A 25 19.94 0.58 -11.89
N PRO A 26 20.26 -0.68 -11.49
CA PRO A 26 20.47 -1.74 -12.47
C PRO A 26 19.23 -2.01 -13.32
N TYR A 27 18.04 -2.05 -12.69
CA TYR A 27 16.78 -2.30 -13.37
C TYR A 27 16.35 -1.15 -14.27
N VAL A 28 16.40 0.09 -13.78
CA VAL A 28 16.06 1.29 -14.57
C VAL A 28 16.99 1.43 -15.77
N THR A 29 18.28 1.18 -15.58
CA THR A 29 19.27 1.20 -16.68
C THR A 29 18.93 0.17 -17.75
N MET A 30 18.59 -1.05 -17.35
CA MET A 30 18.16 -2.11 -18.27
C MET A 30 16.88 -1.72 -19.03
N LYS A 31 15.89 -1.13 -18.35
CA LYS A 31 14.64 -0.67 -18.99
C LYS A 31 14.87 0.47 -19.97
N ILE A 32 15.74 1.42 -19.65
CA ILE A 32 16.16 2.48 -20.57
C ILE A 32 16.89 1.86 -21.78
N ALA A 33 17.79 0.91 -21.56
CA ALA A 33 18.48 0.21 -22.64
C ALA A 33 17.47 -0.43 -23.61
N TRP A 34 16.46 -1.14 -23.10
CA TRP A 34 15.38 -1.73 -23.92
C TRP A 34 14.59 -0.67 -24.69
N LEU A 35 14.23 0.46 -24.05
CA LEU A 35 13.53 1.57 -24.72
C LEU A 35 14.36 2.24 -25.81
N THR A 36 15.69 2.19 -25.71
CA THR A 36 16.63 2.68 -26.74
C THR A 36 17.04 1.60 -27.75
N GLY A 37 16.42 0.41 -27.71
CA GLY A 37 16.66 -0.67 -28.67
C GLY A 37 17.82 -1.62 -28.35
N ASN A 38 18.45 -1.49 -27.18
CA ASN A 38 19.49 -2.43 -26.73
C ASN A 38 18.84 -3.60 -25.98
N PRO A 39 18.92 -4.86 -26.48
CA PRO A 39 18.23 -6.02 -25.91
C PRO A 39 19.02 -6.68 -24.76
N VAL A 40 19.78 -5.91 -23.97
CA VAL A 40 20.61 -6.46 -22.89
C VAL A 40 19.81 -7.38 -21.97
N GLY A 41 20.29 -8.60 -21.78
CA GLY A 41 19.64 -9.62 -20.95
C GLY A 41 18.45 -10.33 -21.59
N VAL A 42 18.06 -9.98 -22.82
CA VAL A 42 17.03 -10.71 -23.59
C VAL A 42 17.71 -11.78 -24.45
N THR A 43 17.21 -13.00 -24.38
CA THR A 43 17.68 -14.14 -25.19
C THR A 43 16.69 -14.54 -26.28
N ASP A 44 15.41 -14.16 -26.15
CA ASP A 44 14.38 -14.29 -27.19
C ASP A 44 13.83 -12.90 -27.56
N PRO A 45 14.15 -12.35 -28.74
CA PRO A 45 13.73 -11.00 -29.16
C PRO A 45 12.21 -10.79 -29.16
N ARG A 46 11.43 -11.86 -29.32
CA ARG A 46 9.95 -11.81 -29.33
C ARG A 46 9.35 -11.18 -28.08
N ILE A 47 10.07 -11.25 -26.95
CA ILE A 47 9.66 -10.63 -25.68
C ILE A 47 9.62 -9.11 -25.76
N LEU A 48 10.42 -8.48 -26.62
CA LEU A 48 10.43 -7.03 -26.79
C LEU A 48 9.57 -6.55 -27.96
N GLU A 49 9.12 -7.45 -28.84
CA GLU A 49 8.40 -7.13 -30.08
C GLU A 49 6.91 -6.79 -29.85
N GLY A 50 6.34 -7.17 -28.71
CA GLY A 50 4.96 -6.85 -28.37
C GLY A 50 4.71 -5.34 -28.26
N ALA A 51 3.68 -4.82 -28.94
CA ALA A 51 3.38 -3.39 -29.02
C ALA A 51 3.19 -2.71 -27.64
N GLY A 52 2.77 -3.46 -26.61
CA GLY A 52 2.61 -2.95 -25.25
C GLY A 52 3.89 -2.94 -24.40
N MET A 53 4.96 -3.62 -24.82
CA MET A 53 6.20 -3.71 -24.03
C MET A 53 6.94 -2.39 -23.87
N PRO A 54 7.09 -1.53 -24.90
CA PRO A 54 7.65 -0.19 -24.73
C PRO A 54 6.85 0.64 -23.71
N VAL A 55 5.52 0.58 -23.77
CA VAL A 55 4.63 1.31 -22.85
C VAL A 55 4.84 0.83 -21.42
N MET A 56 4.85 -0.48 -21.19
CA MET A 56 5.07 -1.03 -19.85
C MET A 56 6.48 -0.76 -19.32
N ASN A 57 7.51 -0.81 -20.17
CA ASN A 57 8.86 -0.43 -19.78
C ASN A 57 8.91 1.04 -19.33
N ALA A 58 8.26 1.95 -20.06
CA ALA A 58 8.15 3.35 -19.67
C ALA A 58 7.39 3.53 -18.35
N ILE A 59 6.27 2.83 -18.16
CA ILE A 59 5.52 2.83 -16.89
C ILE A 59 6.41 2.35 -15.74
N THR A 60 7.17 1.26 -15.90
CA THR A 60 8.06 0.77 -14.84
C THR A 60 9.16 1.76 -14.50
N VAL A 61 9.74 2.46 -15.50
CA VAL A 61 10.70 3.55 -15.24
C VAL A 61 10.06 4.68 -14.44
N LEU A 62 8.83 5.08 -14.77
CA LEU A 62 8.09 6.09 -14.01
C LEU A 62 7.81 5.65 -12.57
N LEU A 63 7.49 4.38 -12.34
CA LEU A 63 7.31 3.82 -11.00
C LEU A 63 8.62 3.88 -10.19
N ASP A 64 9.75 3.54 -10.78
CA ASP A 64 11.05 3.65 -10.11
C ASP A 64 11.42 5.10 -9.80
N LEU A 65 11.12 6.04 -10.70
CA LEU A 65 11.31 7.47 -10.43
C LEU A 65 10.43 7.93 -9.26
N CYS A 66 9.19 7.44 -9.16
CA CYS A 66 8.33 7.69 -8.00
C CYS A 66 8.92 7.09 -6.71
N VAL A 67 9.52 5.90 -6.76
CA VAL A 67 10.21 5.30 -5.60
C VAL A 67 11.44 6.11 -5.21
N VAL A 68 12.25 6.57 -6.16
CA VAL A 68 13.41 7.44 -5.91
C VAL A 68 12.94 8.76 -5.27
N ALA A 69 11.89 9.39 -5.80
CA ALA A 69 11.32 10.59 -5.23
C ALA A 69 10.82 10.37 -3.79
N LEU A 70 10.14 9.25 -3.53
CA LEU A 70 9.72 8.85 -2.19
C LEU A 70 10.92 8.64 -1.27
N ALA A 71 11.95 7.92 -1.72
CA ALA A 71 13.16 7.66 -0.94
C ALA A 71 13.90 8.96 -0.56
N VAL A 72 14.00 9.91 -1.49
CA VAL A 72 14.54 11.26 -1.24
C VAL A 72 13.66 12.02 -0.24
N ALA A 73 12.34 11.97 -0.40
CA ALA A 73 11.41 12.62 0.53
C ALA A 73 11.54 12.07 1.95
N LEU A 74 11.62 10.75 2.12
CA LEU A 74 11.80 10.08 3.41
C LEU A 74 13.17 10.38 4.06
N GLY A 75 14.22 10.48 3.23
CA GLY A 75 15.58 10.81 3.65
C GLY A 75 15.82 12.31 3.93
N SER A 76 14.87 13.17 3.56
CA SER A 76 15.01 14.62 3.72
C SER A 76 14.86 15.08 5.18
N ARG A 77 15.46 16.22 5.51
CA ARG A 77 15.30 16.87 6.83
C ARG A 77 13.86 17.37 7.05
N THR A 78 13.13 17.59 5.97
CA THR A 78 11.76 18.10 5.97
C THR A 78 10.71 17.00 5.85
N ALA A 79 11.08 15.72 5.99
CA ALA A 79 10.19 14.57 5.83
C ALA A 79 8.88 14.69 6.66
N LEU A 80 8.99 15.26 7.88
CA LEU A 80 7.84 15.48 8.78
C LEU A 80 6.90 16.60 8.33
N ARG A 81 7.33 17.47 7.41
CA ARG A 81 6.53 18.61 6.90
C ARG A 81 5.71 18.27 5.67
N PHE A 82 6.02 17.17 4.97
CA PHE A 82 5.25 16.82 3.78
C PHE A 82 3.77 16.58 4.12
N PRO A 83 2.85 16.91 3.20
CA PRO A 83 1.47 16.44 3.30
C PRO A 83 1.43 14.91 3.44
N VAL A 84 0.43 14.40 4.15
CA VAL A 84 0.36 12.99 4.52
C VAL A 84 0.18 12.10 3.29
N LEU A 85 -0.73 12.47 2.38
CA LEU A 85 -1.16 11.63 1.28
C LEU A 85 -0.05 11.37 0.23
N PRO A 86 0.75 12.36 -0.22
CA PRO A 86 1.88 12.14 -1.14
C PRO A 86 2.97 11.21 -0.60
N VAL A 87 3.02 10.96 0.71
CA VAL A 87 3.96 10.00 1.32
C VAL A 87 3.28 8.66 1.52
N LEU A 88 2.07 8.64 2.08
CA LEU A 88 1.35 7.40 2.38
C LEU A 88 1.00 6.62 1.13
N LEU A 89 0.46 7.27 0.09
CA LEU A 89 -0.03 6.56 -1.08
C LEU A 89 1.11 5.85 -1.83
N PRO A 90 2.24 6.51 -2.19
CA PRO A 90 3.36 5.81 -2.82
C PRO A 90 4.00 4.75 -1.91
N ALA A 91 4.11 5.01 -0.60
CA ALA A 91 4.63 4.01 0.33
C ALA A 91 3.73 2.78 0.44
N TRP A 92 2.41 2.96 0.40
CA TRP A 92 1.42 1.88 0.45
C TRP A 92 1.49 1.03 -0.82
N VAL A 93 1.48 1.65 -2.00
CA VAL A 93 1.65 0.93 -3.28
C VAL A 93 2.99 0.21 -3.33
N ALA A 94 4.09 0.88 -2.94
CA ALA A 94 5.41 0.26 -2.89
C ALA A 94 5.46 -0.92 -1.91
N THR A 95 4.77 -0.85 -0.76
CA THR A 95 4.65 -1.98 0.16
C THR A 95 3.99 -3.16 -0.54
N GLY A 96 2.88 -2.92 -1.23
CA GLY A 96 2.10 -3.97 -1.89
C GLY A 96 2.85 -4.67 -3.02
N LEU A 97 3.70 -3.94 -3.75
CA LEU A 97 4.53 -4.50 -4.82
C LEU A 97 5.79 -5.20 -4.28
N LEU A 98 6.47 -4.62 -3.30
CA LEU A 98 7.81 -5.06 -2.89
C LEU A 98 7.78 -6.19 -1.85
N VAL A 99 6.76 -6.26 -0.99
CA VAL A 99 6.65 -7.32 0.03
C VAL A 99 6.54 -8.71 -0.61
N PRO A 100 5.64 -8.97 -1.59
CA PRO A 100 5.59 -10.27 -2.26
C PRO A 100 6.90 -10.63 -2.98
N ILE A 101 7.58 -9.64 -3.57
CA ILE A 101 8.86 -9.86 -4.25
C ILE A 101 9.92 -10.38 -3.27
N ALA A 102 10.04 -9.73 -2.11
CA ALA A 102 10.99 -10.13 -1.08
C ALA A 102 10.67 -11.49 -0.44
N LEU A 103 9.38 -11.79 -0.24
CA LEU A 103 8.93 -13.02 0.42
C LEU A 103 8.85 -14.23 -0.50
N VAL A 104 8.65 -14.02 -1.80
CA VAL A 104 8.33 -15.09 -2.75
C VAL A 104 9.21 -15.04 -3.99
N SER A 105 9.15 -13.96 -4.77
CA SER A 105 9.79 -13.92 -6.10
C SER A 105 11.29 -14.10 -6.03
N LEU A 106 11.98 -13.42 -5.10
CA LEU A 106 13.43 -13.59 -4.93
C LEU A 106 13.78 -15.00 -4.41
N PRO A 107 13.23 -15.50 -3.28
CA PRO A 107 13.54 -16.85 -2.80
C PRO A 107 13.33 -17.93 -3.87
N MET A 108 12.21 -17.88 -4.59
CA MET A 108 11.93 -18.85 -5.66
C MET A 108 12.94 -18.76 -6.79
N THR A 109 13.31 -17.54 -7.21
CA THR A 109 14.30 -17.32 -8.26
C THR A 109 15.69 -17.87 -7.90
N LEU A 110 16.03 -17.90 -6.61
CA LEU A 110 17.33 -18.40 -6.13
C LEU A 110 17.35 -19.92 -5.91
N VAL A 111 16.20 -20.53 -5.61
CA VAL A 111 16.11 -21.96 -5.27
C VAL A 111 15.72 -22.82 -6.48
N LEU A 112 14.90 -22.27 -7.38
CA LEU A 112 14.46 -23.00 -8.58
C LEU A 112 15.52 -22.93 -9.68
N PRO A 113 15.63 -23.97 -10.52
CA PRO A 113 16.49 -23.90 -11.70
C PRO A 113 16.05 -22.74 -12.60
N PRO A 114 17.00 -22.03 -13.25
CA PRO A 114 16.66 -20.94 -14.15
C PRO A 114 15.73 -21.46 -15.24
N ALA A 115 14.57 -20.85 -15.38
CA ALA A 115 13.62 -21.22 -16.41
C ALA A 115 14.20 -20.86 -17.78
N THR A 116 14.65 -21.87 -18.51
CA THR A 116 15.27 -21.75 -19.85
C THR A 116 14.31 -21.21 -20.91
N ALA A 117 13.00 -21.33 -20.66
CA ALA A 117 11.93 -20.87 -21.55
C ALA A 117 11.47 -19.43 -21.31
N THR A 118 12.12 -18.66 -20.43
CA THR A 118 11.72 -17.27 -20.14
C THR A 118 12.16 -16.26 -21.20
N GLY A 119 12.98 -16.67 -22.17
CA GLY A 119 13.59 -15.78 -23.17
C GLY A 119 14.44 -14.65 -22.56
N MET A 120 14.88 -14.84 -21.32
CA MET A 120 15.72 -13.92 -20.57
C MET A 120 17.00 -14.63 -20.13
N ALA A 121 18.10 -13.88 -20.04
CA ALA A 121 19.34 -14.38 -19.48
C ALA A 121 19.17 -14.73 -17.99
N THR A 122 19.86 -15.77 -17.54
CA THR A 122 19.69 -16.35 -16.19
C THR A 122 19.98 -15.38 -15.05
N TRP A 123 20.79 -14.34 -15.30
CA TRP A 123 21.13 -13.31 -14.31
C TRP A 123 20.04 -12.24 -14.14
N VAL A 124 19.09 -12.11 -15.08
CA VAL A 124 18.14 -10.99 -15.08
C VAL A 124 17.20 -11.07 -13.89
N HIS A 125 16.51 -12.21 -13.69
CA HIS A 125 15.56 -12.34 -12.57
C HIS A 125 16.23 -12.15 -11.20
N PRO A 126 17.39 -12.77 -10.89
CA PRO A 126 18.13 -12.49 -9.66
C PRO A 126 18.50 -11.01 -9.49
N MET A 127 18.93 -10.35 -10.56
CA MET A 127 19.28 -8.93 -10.53
C MET A 127 18.06 -8.05 -10.21
N VAL A 128 16.93 -8.29 -10.89
CA VAL A 128 15.70 -7.52 -10.72
C VAL A 128 15.10 -7.73 -9.34
N TYR A 129 14.84 -8.97 -8.96
CA TYR A 129 14.21 -9.26 -7.67
C TYR A 129 15.15 -9.03 -6.49
N GLY A 130 16.46 -9.19 -6.67
CA GLY A 130 17.47 -8.81 -5.68
C GLY A 130 17.47 -7.31 -5.43
N GLY A 131 17.54 -6.50 -6.50
CA GLY A 131 17.46 -5.04 -6.43
C GLY A 131 16.16 -4.57 -5.76
N PHE A 132 15.02 -5.08 -6.20
CA PHE A 132 13.72 -4.76 -5.60
C PHE A 132 13.60 -5.18 -4.14
N THR A 133 14.21 -6.29 -3.74
CA THR A 133 14.23 -6.71 -2.33
C THR A 133 15.04 -5.74 -1.47
N VAL A 134 16.25 -5.37 -1.90
CA VAL A 134 17.07 -4.36 -1.20
C VAL A 134 16.34 -3.03 -1.14
N GLN A 135 15.78 -2.58 -2.25
CA GLN A 135 14.95 -1.38 -2.36
C GLN A 135 13.78 -1.42 -1.38
N GLY A 136 13.02 -2.51 -1.36
CA GLY A 136 11.88 -2.69 -0.46
C GLY A 136 12.28 -2.63 1.01
N VAL A 137 13.30 -3.39 1.41
CA VAL A 137 13.78 -3.40 2.80
C VAL A 137 14.21 -2.00 3.24
N CYS A 138 15.03 -1.32 2.44
CA CYS A 138 15.53 0.00 2.78
C CYS A 138 14.41 1.05 2.82
N LEU A 139 13.56 1.09 1.79
CA LEU A 139 12.47 2.06 1.66
C LEU A 139 11.43 1.88 2.77
N LEU A 140 10.98 0.64 3.02
CA LEU A 140 9.97 0.35 4.03
C LEU A 140 10.51 0.56 5.45
N THR A 141 11.79 0.31 5.68
CA THR A 141 12.43 0.66 6.97
C THR A 141 12.48 2.17 7.15
N ALA A 142 12.88 2.94 6.13
CA ALA A 142 12.88 4.41 6.21
C ALA A 142 11.47 4.96 6.45
N PHE A 143 10.46 4.39 5.79
CA PHE A 143 9.06 4.72 6.00
C PHE A 143 8.58 4.35 7.41
N ALA A 144 8.92 3.16 7.92
CA ALA A 144 8.55 2.75 9.28
C ALA A 144 9.12 3.68 10.35
N LEU A 145 10.37 4.14 10.18
CA LEU A 145 10.98 5.15 11.05
C LEU A 145 10.21 6.48 10.98
N LEU A 146 9.88 6.97 9.78
CA LEU A 146 9.05 8.17 9.62
C LEU A 146 7.66 7.98 10.25
N ALA A 147 7.03 6.83 10.04
CA ALA A 147 5.71 6.53 10.53
C ALA A 147 5.68 6.48 12.06
N ARG A 148 6.73 5.92 12.68
CA ARG A 148 6.91 5.92 14.12
C ARG A 148 7.01 7.33 14.67
N ASP A 149 7.86 8.17 14.08
CA ASP A 149 8.05 9.56 14.51
C ASP A 149 6.77 10.39 14.34
N ARG A 150 6.04 10.18 13.23
CA ARG A 150 4.91 11.03 12.83
C ARG A 150 3.55 10.57 13.38
N TRP A 151 3.33 9.27 13.49
CA TRP A 151 2.04 8.68 13.82
C TRP A 151 2.10 7.67 14.97
N GLY A 152 3.26 7.46 15.61
CA GLY A 152 3.42 6.45 16.65
C GLY A 152 2.39 6.54 17.76
N ALA A 153 2.12 7.73 18.28
CA ALA A 153 1.09 7.93 19.31
C ALA A 153 -0.32 7.52 18.82
N ARG A 154 -0.65 7.76 17.53
CA ARG A 154 -1.97 7.38 16.98
C ARG A 154 -2.12 5.86 16.87
N VAL A 155 -1.06 5.17 16.48
CA VAL A 155 -1.05 3.70 16.34
C VAL A 155 -1.11 3.01 17.70
N THR A 156 -0.48 3.58 18.73
CA THR A 156 -0.39 2.96 20.07
C THR A 156 -1.52 3.36 21.02
N THR A 157 -2.36 4.32 20.67
CA THR A 157 -3.51 4.72 21.50
C THR A 157 -4.83 4.26 20.89
N HIS A 158 -5.75 3.84 21.75
CA HIS A 158 -7.08 3.40 21.34
C HIS A 158 -7.87 4.60 20.80
N HIS A 159 -8.41 4.46 19.59
CA HIS A 159 -9.33 5.41 18.99
C HIS A 159 -10.61 4.68 18.59
N ARG A 160 -11.75 5.36 18.78
CA ARG A 160 -13.02 4.94 18.17
C ARG A 160 -13.33 5.89 17.02
N ALA A 161 -13.74 5.32 15.89
CA ALA A 161 -14.24 6.11 14.78
C ALA A 161 -15.44 6.96 15.20
N GLU A 162 -15.58 8.13 14.59
CA GLU A 162 -16.75 9.00 14.77
C GLU A 162 -18.05 8.23 14.50
N ASP A 163 -19.08 8.52 15.29
CA ASP A 163 -20.39 7.85 15.17
C ASP A 163 -20.98 8.00 13.76
N ALA A 164 -20.78 9.17 13.13
CA ALA A 164 -21.19 9.44 11.76
C ALA A 164 -20.45 8.59 10.71
N ALA A 165 -19.19 8.23 10.95
CA ALA A 165 -18.40 7.41 10.03
C ALA A 165 -18.63 5.90 10.21
N ARG A 166 -19.32 5.46 11.28
CA ARG A 166 -19.51 4.03 11.60
C ARG A 166 -20.24 3.24 10.50
N PRO A 167 -21.32 3.73 9.87
CA PRO A 167 -21.99 2.97 8.81
C PRO A 167 -21.08 2.74 7.60
N LEU A 168 -20.38 3.79 7.16
CA LEU A 168 -19.42 3.71 6.06
C LEU A 168 -18.25 2.79 6.41
N LEU A 169 -17.71 2.90 7.62
CA LEU A 169 -16.64 2.02 8.10
C LEU A 169 -17.06 0.55 8.08
N ARG A 170 -18.27 0.23 8.54
CA ARG A 170 -18.82 -1.14 8.50
C ARG A 170 -19.02 -1.64 7.07
N ALA A 171 -19.53 -0.80 6.18
CA ALA A 171 -19.72 -1.15 4.78
C ALA A 171 -18.37 -1.43 4.09
N LEU A 172 -17.37 -0.56 4.29
CA LEU A 172 -16.03 -0.72 3.72
C LEU A 172 -15.27 -1.91 4.30
N ALA A 173 -15.29 -2.09 5.62
CA ALA A 173 -14.63 -3.22 6.28
C ALA A 173 -15.31 -4.56 5.92
N GLY A 174 -16.64 -4.60 5.95
CA GLY A 174 -17.42 -5.80 5.62
C GLY A 174 -17.32 -6.16 4.13
N GLY A 175 -17.59 -5.19 3.25
CA GLY A 175 -17.47 -5.39 1.79
C GLY A 175 -16.04 -5.69 1.37
N GLY A 176 -15.05 -5.00 1.97
CA GLY A 176 -13.63 -5.26 1.78
C GLY A 176 -13.23 -6.67 2.23
N ALA A 177 -13.74 -7.14 3.37
CA ALA A 177 -13.47 -8.51 3.84
C ALA A 177 -14.10 -9.58 2.94
N VAL A 178 -15.33 -9.37 2.46
CA VAL A 178 -16.00 -10.29 1.52
C VAL A 178 -15.24 -10.37 0.20
N THR A 179 -14.91 -9.22 -0.39
CA THR A 179 -14.13 -9.17 -1.64
C THR A 179 -12.72 -9.73 -1.47
N ALA A 180 -12.07 -9.50 -0.32
CA ALA A 180 -10.80 -10.13 0.04
C ALA A 180 -10.90 -11.66 0.11
N ALA A 181 -11.98 -12.19 0.70
CA ALA A 181 -12.19 -13.63 0.79
C ALA A 181 -12.37 -14.27 -0.60
N VAL A 182 -13.14 -13.63 -1.48
CA VAL A 182 -13.27 -14.05 -2.89
C VAL A 182 -11.90 -14.02 -3.59
N ALA A 183 -11.18 -12.92 -3.45
CA ALA A 183 -9.86 -12.71 -4.05
C ALA A 183 -8.84 -13.77 -3.59
N ALA A 184 -8.79 -14.07 -2.29
CA ALA A 184 -7.91 -15.07 -1.70
C ALA A 184 -8.33 -16.50 -2.09
N GLY A 185 -9.62 -16.81 -2.03
CA GLY A 185 -10.17 -18.13 -2.36
C GLY A 185 -9.92 -18.50 -3.83
N LEU A 186 -10.23 -17.60 -4.76
CA LEU A 186 -10.00 -17.84 -6.19
C LEU A 186 -8.52 -18.00 -6.52
N ARG A 187 -7.61 -17.27 -5.84
CA ARG A 187 -6.16 -17.45 -5.99
C ARG A 187 -5.71 -18.83 -5.55
N VAL A 188 -6.12 -19.28 -4.36
CA VAL A 188 -5.73 -20.59 -3.84
C VAL A 188 -6.30 -21.71 -4.70
N VAL A 189 -7.57 -21.61 -5.10
CA VAL A 189 -8.20 -22.59 -6.00
C VAL A 189 -7.51 -22.62 -7.37
N GLY A 190 -7.20 -21.46 -7.95
CA GLY A 190 -6.49 -21.37 -9.23
C GLY A 190 -5.07 -21.92 -9.16
N GLY A 191 -4.33 -21.59 -8.09
CA GLY A 191 -3.00 -22.12 -7.85
C GLY A 191 -2.99 -23.62 -7.54
N TRP A 192 -4.01 -24.14 -6.86
CA TRP A 192 -4.16 -25.57 -6.65
C TRP A 192 -4.49 -26.30 -7.95
N GLY A 193 -5.41 -25.72 -8.74
CA GLY A 193 -5.84 -26.27 -10.02
C GLY A 193 -4.75 -26.30 -11.09
N SER A 194 -3.69 -25.49 -10.97
CA SER A 194 -2.55 -25.55 -11.90
C SER A 194 -1.69 -26.79 -11.72
N GLY A 195 -1.70 -27.40 -10.53
CA GLY A 195 -0.80 -28.52 -10.17
C GLY A 195 0.68 -28.14 -10.10
N ASP A 196 1.02 -26.86 -10.24
CA ASP A 196 2.39 -26.36 -10.29
C ASP A 196 2.73 -25.57 -9.01
N PRO A 197 3.70 -26.02 -8.19
CA PRO A 197 4.18 -25.29 -7.03
C PRO A 197 4.62 -23.85 -7.34
N VAL A 198 5.10 -23.59 -8.56
CA VAL A 198 5.55 -22.25 -9.00
C VAL A 198 4.39 -21.26 -9.03
N VAL A 199 3.17 -21.73 -9.28
CA VAL A 199 1.95 -20.91 -9.28
C VAL A 199 1.27 -20.94 -7.91
N LEU A 200 1.24 -22.11 -7.26
CA LEU A 200 0.55 -22.30 -5.98
C LEU A 200 1.19 -21.48 -4.85
N VAL A 201 2.52 -21.49 -4.73
CA VAL A 201 3.22 -20.85 -3.60
C VAL A 201 2.97 -19.34 -3.56
N PRO A 202 3.18 -18.56 -4.64
CA PRO A 202 2.82 -17.15 -4.66
C PRO A 202 1.35 -16.88 -4.37
N ALA A 203 0.45 -17.73 -4.90
CA ALA A 203 -0.99 -17.58 -4.69
C ALA A 203 -1.37 -17.73 -3.21
N VAL A 204 -0.83 -18.75 -2.53
CA VAL A 204 -1.07 -19.00 -1.10
C VAL A 204 -0.47 -17.90 -0.24
N VAL A 205 0.79 -17.50 -0.47
CA VAL A 205 1.42 -16.42 0.31
C VAL A 205 0.64 -15.12 0.18
N THR A 206 0.23 -14.76 -1.05
CA THR A 206 -0.59 -13.58 -1.31
C THR A 206 -1.94 -13.67 -0.58
N ALA A 207 -2.62 -14.81 -0.67
CA ALA A 207 -3.88 -15.04 0.04
C ALA A 207 -3.72 -14.89 1.57
N VAL A 208 -2.65 -15.43 2.16
CA VAL A 208 -2.34 -15.29 3.59
C VAL A 208 -2.13 -13.83 3.96
N LEU A 209 -1.37 -13.07 3.18
CA LEU A 209 -1.15 -11.64 3.43
C LEU A 209 -2.46 -10.84 3.35
N ILE A 210 -3.35 -11.16 2.40
CA ILE A 210 -4.68 -10.56 2.29
C ILE A 210 -5.51 -10.84 3.56
N VAL A 211 -5.53 -12.09 4.03
CA VAL A 211 -6.25 -12.49 5.25
C VAL A 211 -5.70 -11.79 6.49
N ILE A 212 -4.36 -11.68 6.60
CA ILE A 212 -3.71 -10.88 7.65
C ILE A 212 -4.16 -9.42 7.59
N GLY A 213 -4.29 -8.85 6.39
CA GLY A 213 -4.86 -7.52 6.16
C GLY A 213 -6.27 -7.35 6.72
N VAL A 214 -7.15 -8.28 6.39
CA VAL A 214 -8.53 -8.31 6.90
C VAL A 214 -8.53 -8.39 8.43
N ALA A 215 -7.75 -9.30 9.01
CA ALA A 215 -7.64 -9.45 10.47
C ALA A 215 -7.10 -8.16 11.14
N GLY A 216 -6.13 -7.48 10.51
CA GLY A 216 -5.64 -6.19 10.94
C GLY A 216 -6.74 -5.12 10.96
N ILE A 217 -7.51 -5.00 9.89
CA ILE A 217 -8.63 -4.03 9.80
C ILE A 217 -9.73 -4.36 10.80
N VAL A 218 -10.11 -5.63 10.95
CA VAL A 218 -11.06 -6.05 11.99
C VAL A 218 -10.53 -5.68 13.38
N GLY A 219 -9.23 -5.87 13.63
CA GLY A 219 -8.58 -5.44 14.86
C GLY A 219 -8.67 -3.92 15.08
N LEU A 220 -8.38 -3.11 14.06
CA LEU A 220 -8.46 -1.65 14.14
C LEU A 220 -9.90 -1.17 14.37
N THR A 221 -10.88 -1.75 13.67
CA THR A 221 -12.30 -1.40 13.84
C THR A 221 -12.87 -1.83 15.19
N ALA A 222 -12.35 -2.92 15.77
CA ALA A 222 -12.60 -3.33 17.15
C ALA A 222 -11.86 -2.44 18.17
N GLY A 223 -11.04 -1.49 17.71
CA GLY A 223 -10.35 -0.53 18.55
C GLY A 223 -9.04 -1.06 19.14
N ARG A 224 -8.48 -2.17 18.65
CA ARG A 224 -7.22 -2.71 19.18
C ARG A 224 -6.05 -1.79 18.78
N PRO A 225 -5.39 -1.10 19.74
CA PRO A 225 -4.21 -0.33 19.41
C PRO A 225 -3.01 -1.26 19.19
N GLY A 226 -2.03 -0.78 18.45
CA GLY A 226 -0.72 -1.42 18.37
C GLY A 226 -0.18 -1.56 16.95
N TRP A 227 1.15 -1.52 16.88
CA TRP A 227 1.90 -1.69 15.63
C TRP A 227 1.60 -2.99 14.90
N PRO A 228 1.48 -4.17 15.54
CA PRO A 228 1.20 -5.41 14.81
C PRO A 228 -0.12 -5.35 14.03
N VAL A 229 -1.17 -4.77 14.64
CA VAL A 229 -2.49 -4.64 14.01
C VAL A 229 -2.45 -3.65 12.85
N ALA A 230 -1.80 -2.49 13.04
CA ALA A 230 -1.65 -1.49 11.99
C ALA A 230 -0.77 -1.96 10.82
N VAL A 231 0.32 -2.67 11.11
CA VAL A 231 1.21 -3.26 10.08
C VAL A 231 0.48 -4.36 9.30
N ALA A 232 -0.26 -5.23 9.98
CA ALA A 232 -1.09 -6.25 9.33
C ALA A 232 -2.09 -5.61 8.36
N ALA A 233 -2.87 -4.63 8.84
CA ALA A 233 -3.82 -3.87 8.04
C ALA A 233 -3.15 -3.18 6.83
N TRP A 234 -2.02 -2.52 7.06
CA TRP A 234 -1.25 -1.81 6.05
C TRP A 234 -0.73 -2.75 4.95
N VAL A 235 0.02 -3.79 5.34
CA VAL A 235 0.67 -4.70 4.39
C VAL A 235 -0.36 -5.51 3.62
N GLY A 236 -1.36 -6.08 4.29
CA GLY A 236 -2.34 -6.94 3.62
C GLY A 236 -3.25 -6.16 2.66
N SER A 237 -3.70 -4.95 3.03
CA SER A 237 -4.46 -4.09 2.12
C SER A 237 -3.61 -3.61 0.94
N ALA A 238 -2.34 -3.28 1.17
CA ALA A 238 -1.40 -2.87 0.13
C ALA A 238 -1.19 -3.99 -0.89
N VAL A 239 -0.92 -5.21 -0.43
CA VAL A 239 -0.69 -6.39 -1.28
C VAL A 239 -1.94 -6.70 -2.12
N ALA A 240 -3.13 -6.71 -1.50
CA ALA A 240 -4.38 -6.94 -2.20
C ALA A 240 -4.58 -5.93 -3.36
N PHE A 241 -4.35 -4.65 -3.07
CA PHE A 241 -4.54 -3.57 -4.03
C PHE A 241 -3.51 -3.59 -5.15
N ALA A 242 -2.22 -3.63 -4.79
CA ALA A 242 -1.13 -3.45 -5.73
C ALA A 242 -1.02 -4.62 -6.72
N ASP A 243 -1.25 -5.85 -6.26
CA ASP A 243 -1.33 -7.02 -7.14
C ASP A 243 -2.46 -6.88 -8.17
N GLY A 244 -3.67 -6.52 -7.70
CA GLY A 244 -4.82 -6.32 -8.57
C GLY A 244 -4.61 -5.18 -9.58
N LEU A 245 -3.98 -4.07 -9.13
CA LEU A 245 -3.65 -2.93 -9.98
C LEU A 245 -2.63 -3.29 -11.05
N TYR A 246 -1.55 -3.98 -10.66
CA TYR A 246 -0.50 -4.42 -11.58
C TYR A 246 -1.06 -5.36 -12.64
N ALA A 247 -1.83 -6.38 -12.24
CA ALA A 247 -2.48 -7.30 -13.17
C ALA A 247 -3.42 -6.59 -14.14
N THR A 248 -4.22 -5.65 -13.64
CA THR A 248 -5.14 -4.86 -14.47
C THR A 248 -4.38 -4.01 -15.50
N ALA A 249 -3.27 -3.39 -15.10
CA ALA A 249 -2.43 -2.60 -15.99
C ALA A 249 -1.75 -3.45 -17.07
N THR A 250 -1.18 -4.60 -16.71
CA THR A 250 -0.50 -5.48 -17.69
C THR A 250 -1.48 -6.11 -18.67
N THR A 251 -2.69 -6.49 -18.22
CA THR A 251 -3.77 -6.99 -19.08
C THR A 251 -4.27 -5.93 -20.06
N MET A 252 -4.57 -4.70 -19.60
CA MET A 252 -5.01 -3.62 -20.49
C MET A 252 -3.91 -3.19 -21.47
N GLY A 253 -2.64 -3.29 -21.07
CA GLY A 253 -1.50 -3.00 -21.93
C GLY A 253 -1.24 -4.07 -23.01
N ALA A 254 -2.00 -5.18 -23.05
CA ALA A 254 -1.81 -6.30 -23.99
C ALA A 254 -0.35 -6.75 -24.09
N THR A 255 0.32 -6.86 -22.94
CA THR A 255 1.75 -7.18 -22.88
C THR A 255 2.00 -8.68 -22.78
N GLU A 256 3.20 -9.13 -23.14
CA GLU A 256 3.69 -10.50 -22.84
C GLU A 256 3.80 -10.75 -21.30
N LEU A 257 3.80 -9.68 -20.50
CA LEU A 257 3.70 -9.71 -19.03
C LEU A 257 2.27 -9.83 -18.53
N ALA A 258 1.27 -9.58 -19.38
CA ALA A 258 -0.09 -9.97 -19.08
C ALA A 258 -0.06 -11.48 -18.95
N VAL A 259 -0.78 -12.02 -17.96
CA VAL A 259 -1.00 -13.46 -17.89
C VAL A 259 -1.94 -13.83 -19.05
N GLY A 260 -1.41 -13.88 -20.26
CA GLY A 260 -2.06 -14.39 -21.45
C GLY A 260 -2.39 -15.85 -21.18
N GLY A 261 -3.67 -16.12 -20.87
CA GLY A 261 -4.15 -17.45 -20.52
C GLY A 261 -4.66 -17.63 -19.09
N GLY A 262 -4.70 -16.56 -18.28
CA GLY A 262 -5.37 -16.62 -16.97
C GLY A 262 -6.86 -16.94 -17.14
N SER A 263 -7.37 -17.91 -16.38
CA SER A 263 -8.81 -18.20 -16.36
C SER A 263 -9.62 -16.93 -16.00
N PRO A 264 -10.88 -16.78 -16.44
CA PRO A 264 -11.73 -15.68 -15.99
C PRO A 264 -11.78 -15.52 -14.46
N ALA A 265 -11.65 -16.63 -13.73
CA ALA A 265 -11.55 -16.63 -12.28
C ALA A 265 -10.31 -15.90 -11.76
N THR A 266 -9.17 -16.00 -12.44
CA THR A 266 -7.94 -15.26 -12.12
C THR A 266 -8.15 -13.75 -12.28
N GLY A 267 -8.80 -13.33 -13.38
CA GLY A 267 -9.17 -11.93 -13.60
C GLY A 267 -10.09 -11.39 -12.50
N VAL A 268 -11.12 -12.15 -12.14
CA VAL A 268 -12.02 -11.82 -11.02
C VAL A 268 -11.24 -11.72 -9.70
N ALA A 269 -10.28 -12.60 -9.45
CA ALA A 269 -9.45 -12.57 -8.25
C ALA A 269 -8.62 -11.27 -8.15
N HIS A 270 -8.07 -10.78 -9.26
CA HIS A 270 -7.31 -9.53 -9.30
C HIS A 270 -8.21 -8.31 -9.07
N VAL A 271 -9.37 -8.22 -9.74
CA VAL A 271 -10.32 -7.12 -9.54
C VAL A 271 -10.88 -7.13 -8.11
N ALA A 272 -11.25 -8.29 -7.59
CA ALA A 272 -11.72 -8.42 -6.21
C ALA A 272 -10.63 -8.00 -5.21
N GLY A 273 -9.35 -8.37 -5.46
CA GLY A 273 -8.21 -7.95 -4.64
C GLY A 273 -7.99 -6.43 -4.68
N LEU A 274 -8.09 -5.82 -5.86
CA LEU A 274 -7.98 -4.38 -6.05
C LEU A 274 -9.02 -3.63 -5.20
N LEU A 275 -10.29 -4.02 -5.34
CA LEU A 275 -11.40 -3.41 -4.61
C LEU A 275 -11.29 -3.64 -3.10
N ALA A 276 -10.92 -4.85 -2.70
CA ALA A 276 -10.71 -5.21 -1.30
C ALA A 276 -9.62 -4.36 -0.66
N GLY A 277 -8.44 -4.30 -1.28
CA GLY A 277 -7.31 -3.54 -0.76
C GLY A 277 -7.63 -2.06 -0.60
N PHE A 278 -8.29 -1.46 -1.59
CA PHE A 278 -8.73 -0.06 -1.51
C PHE A 278 -9.75 0.16 -0.38
N ALA A 279 -10.82 -0.65 -0.32
CA ALA A 279 -11.87 -0.51 0.70
C ALA A 279 -11.30 -0.70 2.13
N LEU A 280 -10.42 -1.68 2.31
CA LEU A 280 -9.74 -1.96 3.58
C LEU A 280 -8.79 -0.82 3.97
N ALA A 281 -8.04 -0.23 3.03
CA ALA A 281 -7.17 0.90 3.32
C ALA A 281 -7.98 2.13 3.80
N VAL A 282 -9.10 2.44 3.13
CA VAL A 282 -10.00 3.52 3.55
C VAL A 282 -10.61 3.24 4.93
N ALA A 283 -11.06 2.00 5.18
CA ALA A 283 -11.53 1.58 6.50
C ALA A 283 -10.46 1.78 7.60
N GLY A 284 -9.21 1.42 7.31
CA GLY A 284 -8.08 1.64 8.21
C GLY A 284 -7.87 3.12 8.51
N LEU A 285 -7.86 3.99 7.50
CA LEU A 285 -7.74 5.44 7.68
C LEU A 285 -8.88 6.03 8.52
N LEU A 286 -10.12 5.62 8.26
CA LEU A 286 -11.29 6.06 9.03
C LEU A 286 -11.21 5.60 10.50
N SER A 287 -10.75 4.37 10.75
CA SER A 287 -10.59 3.84 12.11
C SER A 287 -9.55 4.59 12.95
N MET A 288 -8.57 5.23 12.30
CA MET A 288 -7.48 5.97 12.93
C MET A 288 -7.67 7.50 12.91
N SER A 289 -8.74 7.98 12.29
CA SER A 289 -9.05 9.41 12.22
C SER A 289 -9.69 9.88 13.53
N ARG A 290 -9.29 11.06 14.02
CA ARG A 290 -9.87 11.64 15.25
C ARG A 290 -11.28 12.13 15.00
N PRO A 291 -12.17 12.08 16.01
CA PRO A 291 -13.31 12.98 16.08
C PRO A 291 -12.83 14.41 15.91
N GLY A 292 -13.38 15.13 14.92
CA GLY A 292 -13.16 16.55 14.77
C GLY A 292 -13.35 17.21 16.12
N ALA A 293 -12.34 17.94 16.59
CA ALA A 293 -12.56 18.85 17.71
C ALA A 293 -13.71 19.76 17.28
N ALA A 294 -14.86 19.63 17.94
CA ALA A 294 -15.95 20.58 17.76
C ALA A 294 -15.34 21.97 17.83
N LEU A 295 -15.59 22.79 16.79
CA LEU A 295 -15.14 24.17 16.76
C LEU A 295 -15.51 24.81 18.11
N PRO A 296 -14.55 25.39 18.87
CA PRO A 296 -14.87 26.15 20.06
C PRO A 296 -15.71 27.36 19.62
N GLY A 297 -17.03 27.27 19.71
CA GLY A 297 -17.91 28.32 19.20
C GLY A 297 -19.40 28.03 19.13
N ALA A 298 -19.83 26.76 19.11
CA ALA A 298 -21.26 26.43 19.11
C ALA A 298 -21.94 26.54 20.49
N GLY A 299 -21.38 27.36 21.37
CA GLY A 299 -21.95 27.76 22.66
C GLY A 299 -22.10 29.26 22.72
N HIS A 300 -22.81 29.88 21.79
CA HIS A 300 -23.42 31.18 22.08
C HIS A 300 -24.65 30.89 22.93
N GLY A 301 -24.46 31.01 24.25
CA GLY A 301 -25.56 31.22 25.17
C GLY A 301 -26.40 32.37 24.65
N VAL A 302 -27.70 32.12 24.53
CA VAL A 302 -28.70 33.19 24.38
C VAL A 302 -28.52 34.10 25.60
N PRO A 303 -28.19 35.40 25.43
CA PRO A 303 -28.15 36.32 26.54
C PRO A 303 -29.54 36.43 27.15
N ASP A 304 -29.63 36.13 28.44
CA ASP A 304 -30.82 36.28 29.26
C ASP A 304 -31.02 37.78 29.56
N GLU A 305 -31.41 38.56 28.54
CA GLU A 305 -31.57 40.01 28.69
C GLU A 305 -32.69 40.58 27.82
N ILE A 306 -33.93 40.11 28.03
CA ILE A 306 -35.11 40.99 27.95
C ILE A 306 -36.08 40.57 29.08
N ARG A 307 -35.73 40.93 30.32
CA ARG A 307 -36.73 41.04 31.39
C ARG A 307 -37.58 42.28 31.08
N VAL A 308 -38.69 42.09 30.40
CA VAL A 308 -39.75 43.11 30.28
C VAL A 308 -40.26 43.39 31.70
N GLN A 309 -39.83 44.51 32.28
CA GLN A 309 -40.48 45.08 33.46
C GLN A 309 -41.84 45.63 33.02
N SER A 310 -42.90 44.84 33.18
CA SER A 310 -44.27 45.35 33.11
C SER A 310 -44.58 46.12 34.40
N PRO A 311 -44.93 47.42 34.33
CA PRO A 311 -45.37 48.15 35.51
C PRO A 311 -46.78 47.70 35.89
N VAL A 312 -46.91 47.16 37.09
CA VAL A 312 -48.19 46.99 37.77
C VAL A 312 -48.73 48.37 38.10
N ALA A 313 -49.71 48.85 37.32
CA ALA A 313 -50.57 49.95 37.72
C ALA A 313 -51.86 49.38 38.31
N ARG A 314 -52.04 49.61 39.61
CA ARG A 314 -53.28 49.36 40.35
C ARG A 314 -54.33 50.41 39.97
N SER A 315 -55.57 49.93 39.89
CA SER A 315 -56.85 50.60 40.18
C SER A 315 -57.29 51.82 39.37
N ALA A 316 -58.47 51.69 38.75
CA ALA A 316 -59.54 52.66 38.96
C ALA A 316 -60.85 51.90 39.20
N ARG A 317 -61.46 52.15 40.37
CA ARG A 317 -62.90 51.98 40.58
C ARG A 317 -63.59 53.15 39.88
N GLY A 318 -64.72 52.87 39.26
CA GLY A 318 -65.63 53.82 38.60
C GLY A 318 -66.64 53.02 37.81
#